data_AF-A0A6L8LRW6-F1
#
_entry.id   AF-A0A6L8LRW6-F1
#
_cell.length_a   1.000
_cell.length_b   1.000
_cell.length_c   1.000
_cell.angle_alpha   90.00
_cell.angle_beta   90.00
_cell.angle_gamma   90.00
#
_symmetry.space_group_name_H-M   'P 1'
#
loop_
_entity.id
_entity.type
_entity.pdbx_description
1 polymer ?
#
loop_
_entity_poly.entity_id
_entity_poly.type
_entity_poly.pdbx_seq_one_letter_code
_entity_poly.pdbx_strand_id
1 'polypeptide(L)'
;MTKTGLIDQLNEGDLVYDPGFMSTSVLPEVAIGFAEDTETTIGHSSTLLEIDLTANGYSVPAIAVTPGEAEVIVSPKTYMKVQAIATQGSRKLIALKTVDSIEGHTQAFNLYTSEPEAIQFVEPSSDALHLTCPVGI
;
A
#
# COMPACT_ATOMS: atom_id res chain seq x y z
N MET A 1 2.29 11.00 -0.68
CA MET A 1 3.00 11.70 0.42
C MET A 1 3.02 10.80 1.65
N THR A 2 4.04 10.91 2.50
CA THR A 2 4.07 10.25 3.82
C THR A 2 4.30 11.30 4.90
N LYS A 3 3.75 11.10 6.10
CA LYS A 3 4.01 12.01 7.22
C LYS A 3 5.48 11.95 7.64
N THR A 4 6.07 13.12 7.91
CA THR A 4 7.49 13.31 8.18
C THR A 4 7.92 12.47 9.38
N GLY A 5 9.09 11.83 9.26
CA GLY A 5 9.65 10.95 10.29
C GLY A 5 9.22 9.49 10.18
N LEU A 6 8.27 9.12 9.29
CA LEU A 6 7.98 7.70 9.01
C LEU A 6 9.22 6.98 8.48
N ILE A 7 9.88 7.59 7.50
CA ILE A 7 11.02 6.96 6.82
C ILE A 7 12.22 6.80 7.73
N ASP A 8 12.37 7.67 8.73
CA ASP A 8 13.43 7.55 9.72
C ASP A 8 13.18 6.40 10.72
N GLN A 9 11.95 5.86 10.75
CA GLN A 9 11.55 4.72 11.58
C GLN A 9 11.54 3.39 10.80
N LEU A 10 11.33 3.44 9.49
CA LEU A 10 11.24 2.26 8.64
C LEU A 10 12.62 1.62 8.42
N ASN A 11 12.65 0.30 8.44
CA ASN A 11 13.78 -0.53 8.07
C ASN A 11 13.38 -1.50 6.96
N GLU A 12 14.37 -2.02 6.24
CA GLU A 12 14.15 -3.15 5.34
C GLU A 12 13.57 -4.33 6.12
N GLY A 13 12.49 -4.89 5.58
CA GLY A 13 11.76 -5.98 6.19
C GLY A 13 10.55 -5.59 7.04
N ASP A 14 10.39 -4.31 7.38
CA ASP A 14 9.17 -3.82 8.04
C ASP A 14 7.95 -4.00 7.13
N LEU A 15 6.80 -4.22 7.75
CA LEU A 15 5.52 -4.20 7.05
C LEU A 15 4.91 -2.81 7.12
N VAL A 16 4.35 -2.38 5.99
CA VAL A 16 3.56 -1.15 5.86
C VAL A 16 2.20 -1.47 5.24
N TYR A 17 1.22 -0.61 5.48
CA TYR A 17 -0.06 -0.65 4.76
C TYR A 17 -0.68 0.74 4.66
N ASP A 18 -1.56 0.92 3.69
CA ASP A 18 -2.43 2.09 3.60
C ASP A 18 -3.83 1.74 4.17
N PRO A 19 -4.39 2.55 5.09
CA PRO A 19 -5.73 2.32 5.62
C PRO A 19 -6.85 2.57 4.58
N GLY A 20 -6.57 3.32 3.51
CA GLY A 20 -7.47 3.58 2.40
C GLY A 20 -7.12 2.79 1.14
N PHE A 21 -7.84 3.08 0.05
CA PHE A 21 -7.44 2.60 -1.27
C PHE A 21 -6.17 3.35 -1.71
N MET A 22 -5.23 2.61 -2.26
CA MET A 22 -4.00 3.18 -2.80
C MET A 22 -4.05 3.14 -4.31
N SER A 23 -4.20 4.33 -4.90
CA SER A 23 -4.11 4.54 -6.33
C SER A 23 -2.64 4.54 -6.75
N THR A 24 -2.30 3.72 -7.71
CA THR A 24 -0.94 3.55 -8.25
C THR A 24 -0.98 3.58 -9.77
N SER A 25 0.16 3.83 -10.39
CA SER A 25 0.28 3.77 -11.85
C SER A 25 1.45 2.87 -12.24
N VAL A 26 1.29 2.13 -13.34
CA VAL A 26 2.41 1.42 -13.99
C VAL A 26 3.34 2.37 -14.75
N LEU A 27 2.94 3.64 -14.92
CA LEU A 27 3.72 4.68 -15.57
C LEU A 27 4.39 5.57 -14.50
N PRO A 28 5.72 5.57 -14.38
CA PRO A 28 6.41 6.34 -13.35
C PRO A 28 6.18 7.85 -13.49
N GLU A 29 6.04 8.37 -14.70
CA GLU A 29 5.77 9.79 -14.97
C GLU A 29 4.44 10.27 -14.37
N VAL A 30 3.42 9.40 -14.34
CA VAL A 30 2.12 9.72 -13.73
C VAL A 30 2.29 9.83 -12.21
N ALA A 31 2.94 8.85 -11.58
CA ALA A 31 3.19 8.85 -10.14
C ALA A 31 4.07 10.04 -9.69
N ILE A 32 5.07 10.40 -10.51
CA ILE A 32 5.91 11.60 -10.28
C ILE A 32 5.06 12.87 -10.33
N GLY A 33 4.14 13.00 -11.29
CA GLY A 33 3.22 14.14 -11.38
C GLY A 33 2.43 14.37 -10.09
N PHE A 34 1.86 13.30 -9.52
CA PHE A 34 1.15 13.38 -8.22
C PHE A 34 2.06 13.78 -7.05
N ALA A 35 3.35 13.48 -7.11
CA ALA A 35 4.30 13.85 -6.07
C ALA A 35 4.81 15.29 -6.18
N GLU A 36 4.61 15.94 -7.33
CA GLU A 36 5.03 17.31 -7.64
C GLU A 36 3.88 18.32 -7.51
N ASP A 37 2.64 17.91 -7.78
CA ASP A 37 1.45 18.77 -7.74
C ASP A 37 0.89 19.00 -6.32
N THR A 38 1.41 18.27 -5.32
CA THR A 38 0.99 18.44 -3.93
C THR A 38 1.82 19.50 -3.22
N GLU A 39 1.17 20.57 -2.75
CA GLU A 39 1.75 21.43 -1.72
C GLU A 39 2.21 20.54 -0.56
N THR A 40 3.51 20.54 -0.25
CA THR A 40 4.04 19.85 0.94
C THR A 40 3.32 20.40 2.16
N THR A 41 2.33 19.65 2.64
CA THR A 41 1.63 19.98 3.88
C THR A 41 2.68 19.93 5.00
N ILE A 42 2.69 20.94 5.87
CA ILE A 42 3.63 21.00 7.00
C ILE A 42 3.59 19.65 7.74
N GLY A 43 4.76 19.02 7.89
CA GLY A 43 4.87 17.70 8.50
C GLY A 43 4.67 16.50 7.57
N HIS A 44 4.73 16.68 6.24
CA HIS A 44 4.77 15.59 5.25
C HIS A 44 5.96 15.71 4.30
N SER A 45 6.48 14.58 3.85
CA SER A 45 7.52 14.48 2.81
C SER A 45 6.95 13.96 1.50
N SER A 46 7.46 14.48 0.38
CA SER A 46 7.24 13.89 -0.95
C SER A 46 8.00 12.57 -1.04
N THR A 47 7.25 11.49 -1.24
CA THR A 47 7.73 10.11 -1.23
C THR A 47 7.19 9.40 -2.46
N LEU A 48 8.07 8.77 -3.24
CA LEU A 48 7.69 7.86 -4.31
C LEU A 48 7.81 6.43 -3.81
N LEU A 49 6.80 5.63 -4.16
CA LEU A 49 6.74 4.21 -3.86
C LEU A 49 6.90 3.45 -5.16
N GLU A 50 7.89 2.57 -5.22
CA GLU A 50 7.99 1.54 -6.25
C GLU A 50 7.41 0.27 -5.67
N ILE A 51 6.36 -0.28 -6.28
CA ILE A 51 5.59 -1.37 -5.69
C ILE A 51 5.60 -2.59 -6.61
N ASP A 52 6.22 -3.67 -6.16
CA ASP A 52 6.07 -5.00 -6.73
C ASP A 52 4.73 -5.61 -6.26
N LEU A 53 3.69 -5.37 -7.05
CA LEU A 53 2.34 -5.88 -6.83
C LEU A 53 2.20 -7.29 -7.43
N THR A 54 2.38 -8.32 -6.59
CA THR A 54 2.15 -9.72 -6.97
C THR A 54 0.73 -10.20 -6.66
N ALA A 55 -0.02 -9.46 -5.82
CA ALA A 55 -1.40 -9.75 -5.42
C ALA A 55 -2.16 -8.45 -5.06
N ASN A 56 -3.50 -8.53 -4.97
CA ASN A 56 -4.39 -7.46 -4.48
C ASN A 56 -4.38 -6.12 -5.24
N GLY A 57 -3.79 -6.08 -6.44
CA GLY A 57 -3.89 -4.97 -7.39
C GLY A 57 -4.99 -5.24 -8.42
N TYR A 58 -5.85 -4.24 -8.64
CA TYR A 58 -6.89 -4.28 -9.67
C TYR A 58 -6.63 -3.17 -10.68
N SER A 59 -6.35 -3.53 -11.92
CA SER A 59 -6.22 -2.55 -13.00
C SER A 59 -7.59 -1.96 -13.33
N VAL A 60 -7.68 -0.63 -13.46
CA VAL A 60 -8.95 0.08 -13.71
C VAL A 60 -8.93 0.83 -15.06
N PRO A 61 -8.58 0.18 -16.19
CA PRO A 61 -8.33 0.92 -17.43
C PRO A 61 -9.61 1.42 -18.14
N ALA A 62 -10.80 0.95 -17.75
CA ALA A 62 -12.05 1.18 -18.50
C ALA A 62 -13.05 2.16 -17.84
N ILE A 63 -12.88 2.51 -16.57
CA ILE A 63 -13.79 3.40 -15.81
C ILE A 63 -13.04 4.53 -15.08
N ALA A 64 -11.73 4.65 -15.25
CA ALA A 64 -10.95 5.71 -14.64
C ALA A 64 -11.39 7.09 -15.16
N VAL A 65 -11.52 8.05 -14.24
CA VAL A 65 -12.02 9.41 -14.50
C VAL A 65 -11.09 10.18 -15.44
N THR A 66 -9.80 9.82 -15.46
CA THR A 66 -8.78 10.39 -16.36
C THR A 66 -8.21 9.30 -17.27
N PRO A 67 -8.54 9.29 -18.58
CA PRO A 67 -7.95 8.33 -19.50
C PRO A 67 -6.43 8.56 -19.61
N GLY A 68 -5.64 7.48 -19.50
CA GLY A 68 -4.19 7.50 -19.72
C GLY A 68 -3.32 7.38 -18.46
N GLU A 69 -3.91 7.34 -17.25
CA GLU A 69 -3.14 7.17 -16.00
C GLU A 69 -2.63 5.75 -15.77
N ALA A 70 -3.12 4.77 -16.53
CA ALA A 70 -2.79 3.34 -16.38
C ALA A 70 -2.90 2.87 -14.91
N GLU A 71 -4.01 3.25 -14.28
CA GLU A 71 -4.23 3.09 -12.84
C GLU A 71 -4.36 1.61 -12.44
N VAL A 72 -3.69 1.28 -11.34
CA VAL A 72 -3.86 0.05 -10.57
C VAL A 72 -4.26 0.45 -9.15
N ILE A 73 -5.42 -0.01 -8.71
CA ILE A 73 -5.92 0.24 -7.35
C ILE A 73 -5.53 -0.93 -6.46
N VAL A 74 -4.86 -0.61 -5.36
CA VAL A 74 -4.54 -1.56 -4.29
C VAL A 74 -5.61 -1.46 -3.20
N SER A 75 -6.10 -2.62 -2.76
CA SER A 75 -7.15 -2.68 -1.73
C SER A 75 -6.68 -2.13 -0.37
N PRO A 76 -7.57 -1.56 0.45
CA PRO A 76 -7.23 -1.10 1.78
C PRO A 76 -6.64 -2.21 2.65
N LYS A 77 -5.69 -1.87 3.53
CA LYS A 77 -4.97 -2.81 4.39
C LYS A 77 -4.25 -3.93 3.63
N THR A 78 -3.84 -3.69 2.39
CA THR A 78 -2.87 -4.56 1.72
C THR A 78 -1.50 -4.36 2.37
N TYR A 79 -0.99 -5.40 3.04
CA TYR A 79 0.33 -5.37 3.65
C TYR A 79 1.43 -5.52 2.61
N MET A 80 2.46 -4.70 2.74
CA MET A 80 3.63 -4.73 1.88
C MET A 80 4.89 -4.67 2.72
N LYS A 81 5.91 -5.40 2.29
CA LYS A 81 7.22 -5.44 2.93
C LYS A 81 8.14 -4.41 2.30
N VAL A 82 8.80 -3.62 3.14
CA VAL A 82 9.87 -2.71 2.71
C VAL A 82 11.06 -3.52 2.19
N GLN A 83 11.41 -3.30 0.92
CA GLN A 83 12.55 -3.95 0.27
C GLN A 83 13.81 -3.09 0.32
N ALA A 84 13.65 -1.77 0.16
CA ALA A 84 14.75 -0.81 0.18
C ALA A 84 14.23 0.59 0.47
N ILE A 85 15.10 1.42 1.04
CA ILE A 85 14.83 2.84 1.32
C ILE A 85 15.99 3.66 0.76
N ALA A 86 15.69 4.69 -0.03
CA ALA A 86 16.66 5.62 -0.55
C ALA A 86 16.19 7.07 -0.44
N THR A 87 17.13 8.00 -0.55
CA THR A 87 16.85 9.45 -0.59
C THR A 87 17.53 10.04 -1.82
N GLN A 88 16.80 10.82 -2.62
CA GLN A 88 17.30 11.55 -3.78
C GLN A 88 16.96 13.03 -3.63
N GLY A 89 17.94 13.85 -3.24
CA GLY A 89 17.69 15.25 -2.87
C GLY A 89 16.78 15.34 -1.64
N SER A 90 15.67 16.06 -1.75
CA SER A 90 14.63 16.12 -0.72
C SER A 90 13.58 15.01 -0.82
N ARG A 91 13.59 14.23 -1.91
CA ARG A 91 12.59 13.20 -2.19
C ARG A 91 13.02 11.88 -1.59
N LYS A 92 12.03 11.16 -1.07
CA LYS A 92 12.23 9.84 -0.49
C LYS A 92 11.71 8.76 -1.44
N LEU A 93 12.43 7.65 -1.52
CA LEU A 93 12.14 6.54 -2.41
C LEU A 93 12.03 5.28 -1.56
N ILE A 94 10.92 4.54 -1.68
CA ILE A 94 10.72 3.30 -0.95
C ILE A 94 10.31 2.21 -1.95
N ALA A 95 11.07 1.11 -1.95
CA ALA A 95 10.67 -0.10 -2.68
C ALA A 95 9.84 -0.98 -1.76
N LEU A 96 8.66 -1.39 -2.24
CA LEU A 96 7.69 -2.19 -1.53
C LEU A 96 7.35 -3.44 -2.33
N LYS A 97 7.00 -4.52 -1.62
CA LYS A 97 6.50 -5.74 -2.25
C LYS A 97 5.30 -6.28 -1.48
N THR A 98 4.22 -6.63 -2.16
CA THR A 98 3.08 -7.30 -1.52
C THR A 98 3.51 -8.62 -0.90
N VAL A 99 3.01 -8.88 0.31
CA VAL A 99 3.28 -10.15 1.00
C VAL A 99 2.07 -11.07 0.92
N ASP A 100 2.32 -12.35 0.69
CA ASP A 100 1.30 -13.39 0.70
C ASP A 100 0.99 -13.88 2.12
N SER A 101 1.88 -13.61 3.07
CA SER A 101 1.74 -13.94 4.49
C SER A 101 2.34 -12.85 5.36
N ILE A 102 1.69 -12.60 6.49
CA ILE A 102 2.16 -11.71 7.56
C ILE A 102 2.65 -12.50 8.78
N GLU A 103 2.83 -13.81 8.63
CA GLU A 103 3.35 -14.68 9.68
C GLU A 103 4.73 -14.23 10.16
N GLY A 104 4.92 -14.24 11.48
CA GLY A 104 6.14 -13.74 12.11
C GLY A 104 6.19 -12.22 12.32
N HIS A 105 5.21 -11.47 11.81
CA HIS A 105 5.07 -10.04 12.08
C HIS A 105 3.96 -9.79 13.11
N THR A 106 4.26 -8.98 14.13
CA THR A 106 3.29 -8.58 15.16
C THR A 106 2.69 -7.19 14.92
N GLN A 107 3.32 -6.40 14.05
CA GLN A 107 2.93 -5.03 13.75
C GLN A 107 3.24 -4.66 12.31
N ALA A 108 2.54 -3.63 11.82
CA ALA A 108 2.82 -2.97 10.55
C ALA A 108 2.66 -1.45 10.73
N PHE A 109 3.45 -0.66 10.01
CA PHE A 109 3.34 0.79 10.01
C PHE A 109 2.20 1.25 9.11
N ASN A 110 1.36 2.12 9.65
CA ASN A 110 0.32 2.79 8.89
C ASN A 110 0.94 3.96 8.09
N LEU A 111 0.88 3.88 6.76
CA LEU A 111 1.49 4.89 5.86
C LEU A 111 0.88 6.30 6.01
N TYR A 112 -0.35 6.39 6.52
CA TYR A 112 -1.04 7.66 6.73
C TYR A 112 -0.70 8.30 8.08
N THR A 113 -0.72 7.51 9.17
CA THR A 113 -0.51 8.05 10.54
C THR A 113 0.97 8.07 10.95
N SER A 114 1.80 7.28 10.28
CA SER A 114 3.20 6.96 10.62
C SER A 114 3.40 6.18 11.91
N GLU A 115 2.34 5.57 12.44
CA GLU A 115 2.39 4.81 13.69
C GLU A 115 2.46 3.30 13.40
N PRO A 116 3.22 2.51 14.18
CA PRO A 116 3.11 1.07 14.17
C PRO A 116 1.77 0.64 14.79
N GLU A 117 1.02 -0.20 14.09
CA GLU A 117 -0.24 -0.78 14.55
C GLU A 117 -0.11 -2.30 14.66
N ALA A 118 -0.71 -2.88 15.70
CA ALA A 118 -0.72 -4.33 15.88
C ALA A 118 -1.47 -4.99 14.71
N ILE A 119 -0.89 -6.04 14.15
CA ILE A 119 -1.55 -6.85 13.13
C ILE A 119 -2.65 -7.66 13.82
N GLN A 120 -3.89 -7.40 13.43
CA GLN A 120 -5.02 -8.19 13.92
C GLN A 120 -5.11 -9.48 13.10
N PHE A 121 -4.69 -10.59 13.72
CA PHE A 121 -5.00 -11.92 13.21
C PHE A 121 -6.50 -12.16 13.36
N VAL A 122 -7.25 -12.01 12.27
CA VAL A 122 -8.58 -12.60 12.21
C VAL A 122 -8.34 -14.09 12.00
N GLU A 123 -8.28 -14.86 13.08
CA GLU A 123 -8.44 -16.31 12.92
C GLU A 123 -9.77 -16.54 12.20
N PRO A 124 -9.81 -17.37 11.14
CA PRO A 124 -11.07 -17.70 10.51
C PRO A 124 -11.94 -18.32 11.59
N SER A 125 -12.99 -17.60 12.01
CA SER A 125 -13.92 -18.17 12.98
C SER A 125 -14.48 -19.44 12.36
N SER A 126 -14.54 -20.51 13.14
CA SER A 126 -15.18 -21.77 12.73
C SER A 126 -16.69 -21.61 12.44
N ASP A 127 -17.23 -20.40 12.57
CA ASP A 127 -18.59 -19.99 12.26
C ASP A 127 -18.77 -19.42 10.84
N ALA A 128 -17.78 -19.56 9.95
CA ALA A 128 -17.97 -19.29 8.52
C ALA A 128 -19.09 -20.19 7.98
N LEU A 129 -20.27 -19.59 7.83
CA LEU A 129 -21.52 -20.11 7.28
C LEU A 129 -21.29 -21.23 6.26
N HIS A 130 -21.71 -22.44 6.63
CA HIS A 130 -22.03 -23.52 5.71
C HIS A 130 -23.17 -23.07 4.76
N LEU A 131 -22.83 -22.38 3.66
CA LEU A 131 -23.71 -22.24 2.51
C LEU A 131 -23.64 -23.55 1.73
N THR A 132 -24.40 -24.55 2.16
CA THR A 132 -24.67 -25.73 1.35
C THR A 132 -25.60 -25.31 0.21
N CYS A 133 -25.10 -25.26 -1.02
CA CYS A 133 -25.95 -25.18 -2.21
C CYS A 133 -26.87 -26.41 -2.22
N PRO A 134 -28.21 -26.27 -2.31
CA PRO A 134 -29.06 -27.42 -2.51
C PRO A 134 -28.80 -27.98 -3.91
N VAL A 135 -28.40 -29.24 -3.97
CA VAL A 135 -28.37 -30.02 -5.20
C VAL A 135 -29.83 -30.20 -5.62
N GLY A 136 -30.22 -29.57 -6.73
CA GLY A 136 -31.55 -29.73 -7.32
C GLY A 136 -31.78 -31.17 -7.76
N ILE A 137 -32.97 -31.69 -7.46
CA ILE A 137 -33.54 -32.93 -8.02
C ILE A 137 -34.24 -32.59 -9.33
#